data_AF-A0A8T0B9L5-F1
#
_entry.id   AF-A0A8T0B9L5-F1
#
_cell.length_a   1.000
_cell.length_b   1.000
_cell.length_c   1.000
_cell.angle_alpha   90.00
_cell.angle_beta   90.00
_cell.angle_gamma   90.00
#
_symmetry.space_group_name_H-M   'P 1'
#
loop_
_entity.id
_entity.type
_entity.pdbx_description
1 polymer ?
#
loop_
_entity_poly.entity_id
_entity_poly.type
_entity_poly.pdbx_seq_one_letter_code
_entity_poly.pdbx_strand_id
1 'polypeptide(L)'
;MDLQQEATESMAAAKRQKQCSVLGALRRHYLFIYSLLEFLGFSWTFSLLTANLILYGQAALYNAFSTCAPVLYGCQMLAVLEVINAAVGLVRTPVFPAMIQVMGRNVILFVVFGSLPEMQERSVVFWVFYLWSISEVFRLAFPVLKLDAKFRMLICLRHALLYPLTTLTEAVAVLQSLPLFDQSRLFSVPLPEAVGFSISFSFSLRLYLLLMFFGFFINIRHLVIPSRRSFRLKSHTD
;
A
#
# COMPACT_ATOMS: atom_id res chain seq x y z
N MET A 1 4.22 -59.03 8.28
CA MET A 1 3.31 -58.14 7.54
C MET A 1 3.46 -56.69 8.03
N ASP A 2 3.63 -56.48 9.34
CA ASP A 2 3.79 -55.16 9.95
C ASP A 2 5.04 -54.37 9.51
N LEU A 3 6.20 -55.02 9.36
CA LEU A 3 7.46 -54.33 8.98
C LEU A 3 7.45 -53.72 7.56
N GLN A 4 6.72 -54.33 6.62
CA GLN A 4 6.59 -53.78 5.26
C GLN A 4 5.63 -52.58 5.21
N GLN A 5 4.62 -52.58 6.08
CA GLN A 5 3.65 -51.50 6.19
C GLN A 5 4.26 -50.27 6.89
N GLU A 6 5.03 -50.49 7.96
CA GLU A 6 5.75 -49.43 8.67
C GLU A 6 6.83 -48.75 7.79
N ALA A 7 7.53 -49.53 6.96
CA ALA A 7 8.50 -48.99 6.00
C ALA A 7 7.83 -48.15 4.89
N THR A 8 6.65 -48.54 4.40
CA THR A 8 5.92 -47.78 3.39
C THR A 8 5.33 -46.49 3.94
N GLU A 9 4.82 -46.50 5.19
CA GLU A 9 4.36 -45.30 5.89
C GLU A 9 5.51 -44.33 6.18
N SER A 10 6.67 -44.82 6.61
CA SER A 10 7.89 -44.02 6.81
C SER A 10 8.37 -43.36 5.52
N MET A 11 8.40 -44.10 4.41
CA MET A 11 8.75 -43.54 3.09
C MET A 11 7.72 -42.49 2.61
N ALA A 12 6.43 -42.73 2.84
CA ALA A 12 5.37 -41.78 2.52
C ALA A 12 5.47 -40.49 3.37
N ALA A 13 5.78 -40.62 4.66
CA ALA A 13 6.01 -39.49 5.56
C ALA A 13 7.24 -38.67 5.15
N ALA A 14 8.36 -39.32 4.82
CA ALA A 14 9.57 -38.65 4.33
C ALA A 14 9.32 -37.91 3.00
N LYS A 15 8.54 -38.51 2.08
CA LYS A 15 8.13 -37.87 0.83
C LYS A 15 7.24 -36.66 1.07
N ARG A 16 6.25 -36.75 1.97
CA ARG A 16 5.40 -35.62 2.37
C ARG A 16 6.21 -34.49 3.02
N GLN A 17 7.17 -34.83 3.88
CA GLN A 17 8.03 -33.83 4.54
C GLN A 17 8.96 -33.11 3.56
N LYS A 18 9.57 -33.86 2.61
CA LYS A 18 10.36 -33.27 1.52
C LYS A 18 9.52 -32.41 0.57
N GLN A 19 8.29 -32.84 0.28
CA GLN A 19 7.37 -32.09 -0.55
C GLN A 19 6.90 -30.80 0.15
N CYS A 20 6.60 -30.85 1.45
CA CYS A 20 6.32 -29.67 2.26
C CYS A 20 7.51 -28.71 2.35
N SER A 21 8.75 -29.21 2.45
CA SER A 21 9.94 -28.36 2.52
C SER A 21 10.25 -27.67 1.18
N VAL A 22 10.09 -28.38 0.06
CA VAL A 22 10.22 -27.82 -1.30
C VAL A 22 9.13 -26.78 -1.56
N LEU A 23 7.86 -27.09 -1.25
CA LEU A 23 6.75 -26.13 -1.36
C LEU A 23 7.00 -24.88 -0.50
N GLY A 24 7.53 -25.06 0.71
CA GLY A 24 7.92 -23.95 1.58
C GLY A 24 9.05 -23.09 1.01
N ALA A 25 10.05 -23.69 0.36
CA ALA A 25 11.14 -22.97 -0.29
C ALA A 25 10.66 -22.20 -1.53
N LEU A 26 9.85 -22.83 -2.39
CA LEU A 26 9.23 -22.18 -3.55
C LEU A 26 8.35 -21.00 -3.14
N ARG A 27 7.54 -21.16 -2.09
CA ARG A 27 6.72 -20.08 -1.51
C ARG A 27 7.57 -18.90 -1.05
N ARG A 28 8.68 -19.14 -0.33
CA ARG A 28 9.58 -18.07 0.11
C ARG A 28 10.23 -17.36 -1.08
N HIS A 29 10.68 -18.12 -2.07
CA HIS A 29 11.34 -17.56 -3.26
C HIS A 29 10.36 -16.76 -4.12
N TYR A 30 9.15 -17.26 -4.30
CA TYR A 30 8.04 -16.54 -4.92
C TYR A 30 7.82 -15.19 -4.20
N LEU A 31 7.53 -15.20 -2.89
CA LEU A 31 7.28 -13.96 -2.14
C LEU A 31 8.46 -12.97 -2.24
N PHE A 32 9.70 -13.47 -2.22
CA PHE A 32 10.89 -12.64 -2.38
C PHE A 32 10.97 -11.95 -3.75
N ILE A 33 10.71 -12.68 -4.84
CA ILE A 33 10.71 -12.12 -6.20
C ILE A 33 9.64 -11.03 -6.32
N TYR A 34 8.45 -11.25 -5.76
CA TYR A 34 7.36 -10.26 -5.80
C TYR A 34 7.75 -8.96 -5.11
N SER A 35 8.23 -9.05 -3.86
CA SER A 35 8.69 -7.87 -3.12
C SER A 35 9.87 -7.18 -3.82
N LEU A 36 10.73 -7.93 -4.50
CA LEU A 36 11.84 -7.36 -5.28
C LEU A 36 11.33 -6.58 -6.51
N LEU A 37 10.38 -7.14 -7.26
CA LEU A 37 9.78 -6.47 -8.43
C LEU A 37 9.05 -5.20 -8.03
N GLU A 38 8.28 -5.23 -6.95
CA GLU A 38 7.63 -4.03 -6.41
C GLU A 38 8.65 -2.96 -6.04
N PHE A 39 9.72 -3.35 -5.34
CA PHE A 39 10.78 -2.41 -4.98
C PHE A 39 11.47 -1.81 -6.20
N LEU A 40 11.79 -2.62 -7.21
CA LEU A 40 12.39 -2.14 -8.46
C LEU A 40 11.46 -1.15 -9.16
N GLY A 41 10.16 -1.46 -9.23
CA GLY A 41 9.15 -0.58 -9.81
C GLY A 41 9.06 0.76 -9.07
N PHE A 42 8.93 0.75 -7.75
CA PHE A 42 8.86 1.98 -6.96
C PHE A 42 10.17 2.79 -6.98
N SER A 43 11.32 2.12 -6.94
CA SER A 43 12.64 2.75 -7.04
C SER A 43 12.87 3.39 -8.41
N TRP A 44 12.45 2.71 -9.48
CA TRP A 44 12.45 3.25 -10.84
C TRP A 44 11.56 4.49 -10.92
N THR A 45 10.31 4.41 -10.46
CA THR A 45 9.37 5.55 -10.44
C THR A 45 9.94 6.72 -9.65
N PHE A 46 10.55 6.49 -8.49
CA PHE A 46 11.19 7.54 -7.69
C PHE A 46 12.33 8.23 -8.45
N SER A 47 13.22 7.44 -9.03
CA SER A 47 14.39 7.93 -9.76
C SER A 47 13.98 8.72 -11.00
N LEU A 48 12.99 8.21 -11.73
CA LEU A 48 12.44 8.86 -12.92
C LEU A 48 11.75 10.18 -12.58
N LEU A 49 10.91 10.22 -11.55
CA LEU A 49 10.25 11.45 -11.11
C LEU A 49 11.26 12.50 -10.64
N THR A 50 12.29 12.08 -9.91
CA THR A 50 13.36 12.98 -9.45
C THR A 50 14.17 13.52 -10.63
N ALA A 51 14.59 12.65 -11.57
CA ALA A 51 15.33 13.04 -12.75
C ALA A 51 14.51 13.99 -13.64
N ASN A 52 13.23 13.69 -13.87
CA ASN A 52 12.35 14.55 -14.65
C ASN A 52 12.16 15.91 -13.97
N LEU A 53 12.02 15.96 -12.65
CA LEU A 53 11.91 17.22 -11.91
C LEU A 53 13.18 18.09 -12.06
N ILE A 54 14.37 17.47 -12.05
CA ILE A 54 15.64 18.17 -12.23
C ILE A 54 15.81 18.67 -13.67
N LEU A 55 15.44 17.86 -14.67
CA LEU A 55 15.65 18.17 -16.09
C LEU A 55 14.60 19.10 -16.68
N TYR A 56 13.33 18.91 -16.34
CA TYR A 56 12.18 19.59 -16.96
C TYR A 56 11.44 20.53 -16.00
N GLY A 57 11.81 20.57 -14.71
CA GLY A 57 11.21 21.46 -13.72
C GLY A 57 9.71 21.25 -13.57
N GLN A 58 8.93 22.31 -13.73
CA GLN A 58 7.47 22.26 -13.58
C GLN A 58 6.78 21.42 -14.66
N ALA A 59 7.35 21.29 -15.86
CA ALA A 59 6.76 20.47 -16.92
C ALA A 59 6.74 18.97 -16.54
N ALA A 60 7.65 18.53 -15.67
CA ALA A 60 7.66 17.17 -15.15
C ALA A 60 6.42 16.83 -14.31
N LEU A 61 5.79 17.82 -13.67
CA LEU A 61 4.62 17.62 -12.84
C LEU A 61 3.41 17.13 -13.65
N TYR A 62 3.31 17.61 -14.90
CA TYR A 62 2.20 17.31 -15.82
C TYR A 62 2.42 15.98 -16.56
N ASN A 63 3.68 15.63 -16.87
CA ASN A 63 4.03 14.38 -17.58
C ASN A 63 4.27 13.18 -16.64
N ALA A 64 4.15 13.38 -15.33
CA ALA A 64 4.39 12.35 -14.33
C ALA A 64 3.44 11.16 -14.50
N PHE A 65 2.16 11.42 -14.78
CA PHE A 65 1.16 10.38 -14.89
C PHE A 65 1.42 9.48 -16.11
N SER A 66 1.57 10.05 -17.30
CA SER A 66 1.74 9.27 -18.54
C SER A 66 2.95 8.34 -18.48
N THR A 67 4.03 8.80 -17.85
CA THR A 67 5.28 8.05 -17.77
C THR A 67 5.28 6.99 -16.65
N CYS A 68 4.66 7.30 -15.50
CA CYS A 68 4.73 6.43 -14.31
C CYS A 68 3.52 5.51 -14.14
N ALA A 69 2.36 5.86 -14.72
CA ALA A 69 1.13 5.09 -14.54
C ALA A 69 1.26 3.62 -14.97
N PRO A 70 1.88 3.25 -16.11
CA PRO A 70 2.00 1.85 -16.50
C PRO A 70 2.76 1.00 -15.46
N VAL A 71 3.86 1.54 -14.93
CA VAL A 71 4.68 0.87 -13.92
C VAL A 71 3.91 0.76 -12.60
N LEU A 72 3.24 1.84 -12.18
CA LEU A 72 2.46 1.86 -10.95
C LEU A 72 1.25 0.93 -11.01
N TYR A 73 0.56 0.85 -12.14
CA TYR A 73 -0.52 -0.14 -12.35
C TYR A 73 0.01 -1.56 -12.20
N GLY A 74 1.17 -1.86 -12.78
CA GLY A 74 1.85 -3.15 -12.61
C GLY A 74 2.16 -3.45 -11.13
N CYS A 75 2.77 -2.51 -10.42
CA CYS A 75 3.08 -2.65 -8.99
C CYS A 75 1.83 -2.85 -8.13
N GLN A 76 0.73 -2.14 -8.43
CA GLN A 76 -0.51 -2.31 -7.70
C GLN A 76 -1.18 -3.67 -7.95
N MET A 77 -1.12 -4.20 -9.17
CA MET A 77 -1.62 -5.56 -9.45
C MET A 77 -0.79 -6.63 -8.72
N LEU A 78 0.53 -6.43 -8.61
CA LEU A 78 1.39 -7.30 -7.79
C LEU A 78 0.99 -7.24 -6.31
N ALA A 79 0.72 -6.05 -5.77
CA ALA A 79 0.28 -5.89 -4.38
C ALA A 79 -1.07 -6.58 -4.09
N VAL A 80 -2.01 -6.56 -5.05
CA VAL A 80 -3.28 -7.30 -4.93
C VAL A 80 -3.03 -8.81 -4.89
N LEU A 81 -2.15 -9.31 -5.76
CA LEU A 81 -1.76 -10.73 -5.73
C LEU A 81 -1.11 -11.10 -4.40
N GLU A 82 -0.30 -10.23 -3.80
CA GLU A 82 0.28 -10.46 -2.48
C GLU A 82 -0.81 -10.60 -1.40
N VAL A 83 -1.81 -9.71 -1.40
CA VAL A 83 -2.93 -9.76 -0.46
C VAL A 83 -3.75 -11.03 -0.64
N ILE A 84 -4.03 -11.44 -1.89
CA ILE A 84 -4.75 -12.70 -2.18
C ILE A 84 -3.94 -13.89 -1.65
N ASN A 85 -2.63 -13.92 -1.90
CA ASN A 85 -1.75 -14.97 -1.38
C ASN A 85 -1.75 -14.98 0.15
N ALA A 86 -1.69 -13.82 0.80
CA ALA A 86 -1.79 -13.72 2.25
C ALA A 86 -3.15 -14.22 2.78
N ALA A 87 -4.26 -13.89 2.09
CA ALA A 87 -5.61 -14.34 2.43
C ALA A 87 -5.79 -15.85 2.34
N VAL A 88 -5.14 -16.51 1.38
CA VAL A 88 -5.12 -17.98 1.25
C VAL A 88 -4.28 -18.65 2.37
N GLY A 89 -3.67 -17.87 3.27
CA GLY A 89 -2.80 -18.37 4.34
C GLY A 89 -1.37 -18.62 3.89
N LEU A 90 -0.98 -18.05 2.72
CA LEU A 90 0.37 -18.14 2.19
C LEU A 90 1.35 -17.17 2.88
N VAL A 91 0.92 -16.34 3.83
CA VAL A 91 1.83 -15.59 4.72
C VAL A 91 1.16 -15.40 6.09
N ARG A 92 1.93 -15.46 7.19
CA ARG A 92 1.47 -15.04 8.53
C ARG A 92 1.54 -13.51 8.68
N THR A 93 0.99 -12.77 7.72
CA THR A 93 0.81 -11.32 7.83
C THR A 93 -0.65 -11.03 8.18
N PRO A 94 -0.93 -9.98 8.96
CA PRO A 94 -2.31 -9.57 9.20
C PRO A 94 -2.90 -9.09 7.87
N VAL A 95 -3.68 -9.98 7.24
CA VAL A 95 -4.23 -9.78 5.89
C VAL A 95 -5.14 -8.56 5.84
N PHE A 96 -5.95 -8.36 6.89
CA PHE A 96 -6.97 -7.33 6.95
C PHE A 96 -6.41 -5.89 6.80
N PRO A 97 -5.42 -5.43 7.57
CA PRO A 97 -4.85 -4.10 7.38
C PRO A 97 -4.10 -3.94 6.05
N ALA A 98 -3.43 -5.00 5.56
CA ALA A 98 -2.76 -4.95 4.26
C ALA A 98 -3.78 -4.79 3.11
N MET A 99 -4.88 -5.53 3.17
CA MET A 99 -5.96 -5.48 2.19
C MET A 99 -6.60 -4.09 2.12
N ILE A 100 -6.92 -3.49 3.28
CA ILE A 100 -7.50 -2.14 3.34
C ILE A 100 -6.54 -1.11 2.72
N GLN A 101 -5.24 -1.23 3.03
CA GLN A 101 -4.23 -0.29 2.53
C GLN A 101 -4.04 -0.40 1.01
N VAL A 102 -3.95 -1.62 0.47
CA VAL A 102 -3.83 -1.85 -0.98
C VAL A 102 -5.11 -1.42 -1.71
N MET A 103 -6.29 -1.74 -1.16
CA MET A 103 -7.57 -1.34 -1.73
C MET A 103 -7.70 0.18 -1.80
N GLY A 104 -7.33 0.92 -0.73
CA GLY A 104 -7.38 2.38 -0.74
C GLY A 104 -6.51 3.00 -1.84
N ARG A 105 -5.27 2.51 -2.01
CA ARG A 105 -4.38 2.97 -3.09
C ARG A 105 -4.89 2.63 -4.48
N ASN A 106 -5.49 1.45 -4.66
CA ASN A 106 -6.11 1.06 -5.93
C ASN A 106 -7.28 1.96 -6.30
N VAL A 107 -8.12 2.32 -5.33
CA VAL A 107 -9.23 3.26 -5.58
C VAL A 107 -8.66 4.60 -6.08
N ILE A 108 -7.60 5.11 -5.46
CA ILE A 108 -6.99 6.37 -5.89
C ILE A 108 -6.36 6.23 -7.29
N LEU A 109 -5.59 5.17 -7.55
CA LEU A 109 -4.90 5.02 -8.83
C LEU A 109 -5.88 4.74 -9.99
N PHE A 110 -6.72 3.73 -9.87
CA PHE A 110 -7.62 3.31 -10.95
C PHE A 110 -8.85 4.19 -11.07
N VAL A 111 -9.43 4.60 -9.95
CA VAL A 111 -10.70 5.30 -9.96
C VAL A 111 -10.49 6.80 -10.03
N VAL A 112 -9.66 7.38 -9.14
CA VAL A 112 -9.45 8.84 -9.16
C VAL A 112 -8.60 9.26 -10.35
N PHE A 113 -7.41 8.69 -10.53
CA PHE A 113 -6.52 9.10 -11.63
C PHE A 113 -6.85 8.42 -12.97
N GLY A 114 -7.27 7.14 -12.94
CA GLY A 114 -7.61 6.40 -14.16
C GLY A 114 -8.92 6.85 -14.82
N SER A 115 -9.90 7.34 -14.05
CA SER A 115 -11.20 7.75 -14.61
C SER A 115 -11.30 9.24 -14.96
N LEU A 116 -10.42 10.09 -14.42
CA LEU A 116 -10.44 11.54 -14.66
C LEU A 116 -9.16 11.99 -15.39
N PRO A 117 -9.19 12.22 -16.71
CA PRO A 117 -8.03 12.74 -17.44
C PRO A 117 -7.60 14.13 -16.93
N GLU A 118 -8.56 14.95 -16.47
CA GLU A 118 -8.31 16.28 -15.89
C GLU A 118 -7.46 16.22 -14.61
N MET A 119 -7.52 15.12 -13.87
CA MET A 119 -6.68 14.90 -12.68
C MET A 119 -5.27 14.49 -13.07
N GLN A 120 -5.06 13.83 -14.22
CA GLN A 120 -3.76 13.35 -14.67
C GLN A 120 -2.79 14.50 -14.96
N GLU A 121 -3.33 15.66 -15.38
CA GLU A 121 -2.57 16.88 -15.61
C GLU A 121 -2.37 17.71 -14.33
N ARG A 122 -2.89 17.30 -13.16
CA ARG A 122 -2.68 18.04 -11.92
C ARG A 122 -1.36 17.64 -11.26
N SER A 123 -0.63 18.64 -10.76
CA SER A 123 0.62 18.44 -10.01
C SER A 123 0.44 17.59 -8.74
N VAL A 124 -0.78 17.40 -8.24
CA VAL A 124 -1.07 16.51 -7.10
C VAL A 124 -0.68 15.06 -7.39
N VAL A 125 -0.84 14.60 -8.63
CA VAL A 125 -0.48 13.23 -9.03
C VAL A 125 1.00 12.97 -8.81
N PHE A 126 1.85 13.92 -9.19
CA PHE A 126 3.29 13.86 -8.92
C PHE A 126 3.58 13.65 -7.44
N TRP A 127 2.96 14.44 -6.56
CA TRP A 127 3.18 14.35 -5.12
C TRP A 127 2.69 13.02 -4.54
N VAL A 128 1.55 12.51 -5.00
CA VAL A 128 1.03 11.21 -4.56
C VAL A 128 1.99 10.09 -4.97
N PHE A 129 2.42 10.05 -6.22
CA PHE A 129 3.34 9.02 -6.72
C PHE A 129 4.71 9.10 -6.05
N TYR A 130 5.23 10.30 -5.87
CA TYR A 130 6.51 10.53 -5.21
C TYR A 130 6.50 10.04 -3.76
N LEU A 131 5.47 10.40 -2.98
CA LEU A 131 5.34 9.96 -1.60
C LEU A 131 5.05 8.47 -1.47
N TRP A 132 4.27 7.89 -2.39
CA TRP A 132 4.08 6.45 -2.46
C TRP A 132 5.41 5.73 -2.67
N SER A 133 6.18 6.13 -3.67
CA SER A 133 7.48 5.51 -3.94
C SER A 133 8.44 5.64 -2.75
N ILE A 134 8.56 6.82 -2.15
CA ILE A 134 9.40 7.00 -0.94
C ILE A 134 8.92 6.07 0.17
N SER A 135 7.61 6.02 0.47
CA SER A 135 7.06 5.18 1.52
C SER A 135 7.40 3.70 1.32
N GLU A 136 7.41 3.21 0.08
CA GLU A 136 7.75 1.83 -0.25
C GLU A 136 9.25 1.55 -0.18
N VAL A 137 10.09 2.47 -0.66
CA VAL A 137 11.55 2.36 -0.53
C VAL A 137 11.94 2.25 0.95
N PHE A 138 11.33 3.08 1.81
CA PHE A 138 11.54 2.96 3.26
C PHE A 138 11.06 1.61 3.79
N ARG A 139 9.91 1.07 3.34
CA ARG A 139 9.40 -0.25 3.77
C ARG A 139 10.43 -1.36 3.55
N LEU A 140 11.07 -1.40 2.37
CA LEU A 140 12.09 -2.41 2.09
C LEU A 140 13.41 -2.16 2.85
N ALA A 141 13.76 -0.92 3.13
CA ALA A 141 15.00 -0.60 3.85
C ALA A 141 15.01 -1.16 5.30
N PHE A 142 13.87 -1.26 5.98
CA PHE A 142 13.85 -1.58 7.42
C PHE A 142 14.32 -2.98 7.83
N PRO A 143 13.92 -4.09 7.17
CA PRO A 143 14.34 -5.43 7.59
C PRO A 143 15.85 -5.62 7.51
N VAL A 144 16.51 -4.98 6.53
CA VAL A 144 17.96 -5.04 6.29
C VAL A 144 18.75 -4.18 7.28
N LEU A 145 18.14 -3.09 7.78
CA LEU A 145 18.75 -2.11 8.68
C LEU A 145 18.55 -2.41 10.18
N LYS A 146 18.00 -3.57 10.54
CA LYS A 146 17.81 -4.01 11.95
C LYS A 146 19.11 -4.20 12.75
N LEU A 147 20.26 -3.84 12.18
CA LEU A 147 21.58 -4.03 12.76
C LEU A 147 22.03 -2.90 13.68
N ASP A 148 21.30 -1.78 13.84
CA ASP A 148 21.81 -0.70 14.68
C ASP A 148 20.76 0.19 15.38
N ALA A 149 21.03 0.55 16.64
CA ALA A 149 20.14 1.34 17.50
C ALA A 149 19.90 2.78 17.00
N LYS A 150 20.77 3.28 16.12
CA LYS A 150 20.66 4.61 15.48
C LYS A 150 19.47 4.74 14.53
N PHE A 151 18.97 3.64 13.95
CA PHE A 151 17.88 3.67 12.97
C PHE A 151 16.48 3.83 13.56
N ARG A 152 16.36 3.89 14.90
CA ARG A 152 15.10 4.19 15.59
C ARG A 152 14.52 5.55 15.20
N MET A 153 15.38 6.52 14.87
CA MET A 153 14.97 7.84 14.38
C MET A 153 14.29 7.77 13.00
N LEU A 154 14.80 6.94 12.08
CA LEU A 154 14.19 6.77 10.75
C LEU A 154 12.82 6.07 10.85
N ILE A 155 12.67 5.11 11.77
CA ILE A 155 11.39 4.46 12.06
C ILE A 155 10.39 5.48 12.63
N CYS A 156 10.83 6.34 13.55
CA CYS A 156 10.00 7.41 14.11
C CYS A 156 9.60 8.41 13.03
N LEU A 157 10.55 8.87 12.20
CA LEU A 157 10.32 9.82 11.11
C LEU A 157 9.26 9.30 10.13
N ARG A 158 9.31 8.01 9.80
CA ARG A 158 8.28 7.38 8.95
C ARG A 158 6.89 7.46 9.57
N HIS A 159 6.74 7.03 10.82
CA HIS A 159 5.43 7.01 11.48
C HIS A 159 4.91 8.42 11.79
N ALA A 160 5.81 9.36 12.10
CA ALA A 160 5.46 10.72 12.48
C ALA A 160 5.22 11.65 11.28
N LEU A 161 5.92 11.47 10.16
CA LEU A 161 5.84 12.38 9.01
C LEU A 161 5.35 11.69 7.74
N LEU A 162 5.93 10.56 7.34
CA LEU A 162 5.62 9.97 6.02
C LEU A 162 4.20 9.44 5.94
N TYR A 163 3.72 8.70 6.96
CA TYR A 163 2.33 8.24 6.99
C TYR A 163 1.29 9.37 6.94
N PRO A 164 1.37 10.41 7.81
CA PRO A 164 0.47 11.56 7.71
C PRO A 164 0.54 12.23 6.36
N LEU A 165 1.76 12.41 5.82
CA LEU A 165 1.96 13.14 4.58
C LEU A 165 1.38 12.39 3.38
N THR A 166 1.60 11.07 3.29
CA THR A 166 0.97 10.23 2.26
C THR A 166 -0.55 10.23 2.37
N THR A 167 -1.09 10.15 3.59
CA THR A 167 -2.55 10.18 3.81
C THR A 167 -3.13 11.56 3.43
N LEU A 168 -2.40 12.63 3.73
CA LEU A 168 -2.82 13.99 3.40
C LEU A 168 -2.83 14.23 1.90
N THR A 169 -1.81 13.77 1.16
CA THR A 169 -1.79 13.93 -0.30
C THR A 169 -2.86 13.09 -0.99
N GLU A 170 -3.14 11.90 -0.49
CA GLU A 170 -4.30 11.10 -0.91
C GLU A 170 -5.62 11.84 -0.65
N ALA A 171 -5.80 12.43 0.54
CA ALA A 171 -6.99 13.21 0.86
C ALA A 171 -7.13 14.45 -0.05
N VAL A 172 -6.04 15.17 -0.34
CA VAL A 172 -6.05 16.30 -1.27
C VAL A 172 -6.40 15.86 -2.69
N ALA A 173 -5.87 14.73 -3.16
CA ALA A 173 -6.22 14.17 -4.46
C ALA A 173 -7.72 13.85 -4.56
N VAL A 174 -8.28 13.23 -3.52
CA VAL A 174 -9.71 12.94 -3.44
C VAL A 174 -10.52 14.24 -3.42
N LEU A 175 -10.16 15.21 -2.57
CA LEU A 175 -10.86 16.51 -2.47
C LEU A 175 -10.86 17.29 -3.79
N GLN A 176 -9.75 17.26 -4.55
CA GLN A 176 -9.70 17.90 -5.87
C GLN A 176 -10.50 17.14 -6.93
N SER A 177 -10.62 15.81 -6.79
CA SER A 177 -11.44 15.00 -7.69
C SER A 177 -12.95 15.15 -7.44
N LEU A 178 -13.38 15.48 -6.22
CA LEU A 178 -14.81 15.66 -5.87
C LEU A 178 -15.56 16.62 -6.81
N PRO A 179 -15.12 17.89 -7.00
CA PRO A 179 -15.82 18.81 -7.88
C PRO A 179 -15.77 18.37 -9.35
N LEU A 180 -14.70 17.67 -9.77
CA LEU A 180 -14.57 17.15 -11.12
C LEU A 180 -15.52 15.97 -11.36
N PHE A 181 -15.73 15.08 -10.38
CA PHE A 181 -16.72 14.00 -10.46
C PHE A 181 -18.17 14.53 -10.44
N ASP A 182 -18.45 15.55 -9.62
CA ASP A 182 -19.76 16.18 -9.58
C ASP A 182 -20.09 16.91 -10.91
N GLN A 183 -19.07 17.43 -11.61
CA GLN A 183 -19.22 18.07 -12.93
C GLN A 183 -19.32 17.07 -14.08
N SER A 184 -18.45 16.05 -14.10
CA SER A 184 -18.33 15.10 -15.21
C SER A 184 -19.44 14.03 -15.22
N ARG A 185 -20.20 13.87 -14.12
CA ARG A 185 -21.26 12.84 -13.96
C ARG A 185 -20.80 11.41 -14.28
N LEU A 186 -19.50 11.16 -14.39
CA LEU A 186 -18.95 9.82 -14.61
C LEU A 186 -19.29 8.97 -13.37
N PHE A 187 -20.02 7.87 -13.59
CA PHE A 187 -20.66 7.02 -12.57
C PHE A 187 -21.92 7.57 -11.88
N SER A 188 -22.44 8.74 -12.26
CA SER A 188 -23.84 9.08 -11.95
C SER A 188 -24.72 8.41 -13.00
N VAL A 189 -25.12 7.16 -12.75
CA VAL A 189 -26.17 6.52 -13.54
C VAL A 189 -27.46 7.30 -13.27
N PRO A 190 -28.02 8.05 -14.24
CA PRO A 190 -29.35 8.60 -14.07
C PRO A 190 -30.30 7.40 -14.12
N LEU A 191 -31.03 7.11 -13.03
CA LEU A 191 -32.01 6.03 -13.05
C LEU A 191 -33.45 6.53 -12.92
N PRO A 192 -34.38 5.87 -13.63
CA PRO A 192 -35.81 6.14 -13.55
C PRO A 192 -36.34 5.88 -12.12
N GLU A 193 -37.36 6.63 -11.75
CA GLU A 193 -37.94 6.85 -10.42
C GLU A 193 -38.45 5.62 -9.62
N ALA A 194 -38.16 4.38 -10.03
CA ALA A 194 -38.84 3.20 -9.49
C ALA A 194 -38.12 2.50 -8.30
N VAL A 195 -36.84 2.79 -8.02
CA VAL A 195 -36.09 2.07 -6.98
C VAL A 195 -35.24 3.06 -6.16
N GLY A 196 -35.78 3.52 -5.03
CA GLY A 196 -35.24 4.59 -4.18
C GLY A 196 -33.95 4.27 -3.40
N PHE A 197 -32.94 3.66 -4.03
CA PHE A 197 -31.61 3.44 -3.43
C PHE A 197 -30.52 4.04 -4.34
N SER A 198 -30.20 5.32 -4.14
CA SER A 198 -29.14 6.01 -4.88
C SER A 198 -27.77 5.74 -4.25
N ILE A 199 -26.93 4.92 -4.89
CA ILE A 199 -25.50 4.83 -4.56
C ILE A 199 -24.76 5.80 -5.47
N SER A 200 -24.69 7.07 -5.09
CA SER A 200 -23.90 8.06 -5.84
C SER A 200 -22.42 7.74 -5.66
N PHE A 201 -21.66 7.71 -6.75
CA PHE A 201 -20.20 7.53 -6.69
C PHE A 201 -19.49 8.60 -5.83
N SER A 202 -20.03 9.84 -5.82
CA SER A 202 -19.64 10.90 -4.89
C SER A 202 -19.88 10.55 -3.41
N PHE A 203 -20.90 9.75 -3.09
CA PHE A 203 -21.13 9.24 -1.73
C PHE A 203 -20.06 8.22 -1.33
N SER A 204 -19.66 7.33 -2.25
CA SER A 204 -18.57 6.38 -2.02
C SER A 204 -17.23 7.09 -1.78
N LEU A 205 -16.91 8.17 -2.53
CA LEU A 205 -15.70 8.97 -2.27
C LEU A 205 -15.77 9.73 -0.94
N ARG A 206 -16.93 10.30 -0.58
CA ARG A 206 -17.13 10.97 0.72
C ARG A 206 -16.99 9.98 1.87
N LEU A 207 -17.54 8.76 1.73
CA LEU A 207 -17.37 7.69 2.70
C LEU A 207 -15.91 7.24 2.81
N TYR A 208 -15.20 7.14 1.68
CA TYR A 208 -13.76 6.85 1.66
C TYR A 208 -12.94 7.92 2.40
N LEU A 209 -13.24 9.20 2.18
CA LEU A 209 -12.65 10.32 2.92
C LEU A 209 -12.90 10.19 4.43
N LEU A 210 -14.13 9.88 4.84
CA LEU A 210 -14.46 9.70 6.26
C LEU A 210 -13.69 8.52 6.89
N LEU A 211 -13.57 7.40 6.17
CA LEU A 211 -12.81 6.23 6.62
C LEU A 211 -11.31 6.54 6.71
N MET A 212 -10.77 7.30 5.76
CA MET A 212 -9.37 7.73 5.76
C MET A 212 -9.06 8.65 6.93
N PHE A 213 -9.92 9.64 7.20
CA PHE A 213 -9.80 10.49 8.39
C PHE A 213 -9.89 9.66 9.68
N PHE A 214 -10.85 8.73 9.77
CA PHE A 214 -10.99 7.86 10.93
C PHE A 214 -9.74 7.00 11.18
N GLY A 215 -9.18 6.40 10.11
CA GLY A 215 -7.93 5.64 10.16
C GLY A 215 -6.72 6.51 10.55
N PHE A 216 -6.67 7.75 10.07
CA PHE A 216 -5.65 8.72 10.45
C PHE A 216 -5.71 9.07 11.95
N PHE A 217 -6.90 9.36 12.48
CA PHE A 217 -7.11 9.65 13.90
C PHE A 217 -6.70 8.48 14.81
N ILE A 218 -7.03 7.25 14.43
CA ILE A 218 -6.62 6.04 15.17
C ILE A 218 -5.10 5.91 15.20
N ASN A 219 -4.42 6.13 14.07
CA ASN A 219 -2.95 6.05 13.97
C ASN A 219 -2.26 7.10 14.85
N ILE A 220 -2.70 8.37 14.79
CA ILE A 220 -2.16 9.44 15.63
C ILE A 220 -2.41 9.13 17.11
N ARG A 221 -3.61 8.67 17.46
CA ARG A 221 -3.96 8.31 18.84
C ARG A 221 -3.06 7.19 19.37
N HIS A 222 -2.78 6.17 18.55
CA HIS A 222 -1.88 5.08 18.92
C HIS A 222 -0.41 5.52 19.00
N LEU A 223 0.00 6.59 18.32
CA LEU A 223 1.35 7.16 18.41
C LEU A 223 1.53 8.06 19.65
N VAL A 224 0.47 8.75 20.08
CA VAL A 224 0.49 9.70 21.21
C VAL A 224 0.33 9.00 22.57
N ILE A 225 -0.42 7.91 22.64
CA ILE A 225 -0.69 7.19 23.90
C ILE A 225 0.53 6.46 24.52
N PRO A 226 1.49 5.89 23.75
CA PRO A 226 2.67 5.22 24.30
C PRO A 226 3.64 6.14 25.07
N SER A 227 3.70 7.43 24.72
CA SER A 227 4.63 8.39 25.36
C SER A 227 4.32 8.69 26.83
N ARG A 228 3.15 8.32 27.35
CA ARG A 228 2.82 8.51 28.77
C ARG A 228 3.21 7.36 29.69
N ARG A 229 3.53 6.18 29.14
CA ARG A 229 3.90 4.99 29.93
C ARG A 229 5.42 4.81 30.03
N SER A 230 6.17 5.12 28.97
CA SER A 230 7.64 5.03 29.03
C SER A 230 8.30 6.11 29.87
N PHE A 231 7.68 7.30 30.00
CA PHE A 231 8.22 8.39 30.84
C PHE A 231 7.90 8.24 32.34
N ARG A 232 6.93 7.40 32.72
CA ARG A 232 6.54 7.22 34.13
C ARG A 232 7.35 6.13 34.86
N LEU A 233 8.05 5.27 34.12
CA LEU A 233 8.89 4.20 34.68
C LEU A 233 10.34 4.62 34.93
N LYS A 234 10.73 5.85 34.54
CA LYS A 234 12.09 6.36 34.77
C LYS A 234 12.20 7.40 35.89
N SER A 235 11.11 7.70 36.59
CA SER A 235 11.09 8.63 37.74
C SER A 235 10.98 7.93 39.10
N HIS A 236 11.14 6.61 39.16
CA HIS A 236 10.98 5.82 40.39
C HIS A 236 12.19 4.92 40.73
N THR A 237 13.29 5.10 40.02
CA THR A 237 14.59 4.49 40.34
C THR A 237 15.64 5.57 40.18
N ASP A 238 15.62 6.51 41.11
CA ASP A 238 16.77 7.28 41.60
C ASP A 238 16.59 7.40 43.12
#